data_AF-A0A414Q2L7-F1
#
_entry.id   AF-A0A414Q2L7-F1
#
_cell.length_a   1.000
_cell.length_b   1.000
_cell.length_c   1.000
_cell.angle_alpha   90.00
_cell.angle_beta   90.00
_cell.angle_gamma   90.00
#
_symmetry.space_group_name_H-M   'P 1'
#
loop_
_entity.id
_entity.type
_entity.pdbx_description
1 polymer ?
#
loop_
_entity_poly.entity_id
_entity_poly.type
_entity_poly.pdbx_seq_one_letter_code
_entity_poly.pdbx_strand_id
1 'polypeptide(L)'
;MFNSEREMQNTFVSLLKQRKTCGLIFEEVGNRNYFFRTDVVEYKSSLEIIGYELKLSNFKKVIEQSIKTLSLYDKSYIVIPDDKYSFDNFFKTLDKYPEKIKEKIGVILLDREKYKIFKIASKESNREYNNRYLVALIQDLIIRGYHKEGINRCKNYK
;
A
#
# COMPACT_ATOMS: atom_id res chain seq x y z
N MET A 1 -9.52 -13.28 13.00
CA MET A 1 -9.05 -11.89 13.18
C MET A 1 -7.53 -11.90 13.38
N PHE A 2 -6.82 -10.87 12.90
CA PHE A 2 -5.39 -10.69 13.14
C PHE A 2 -5.16 -10.00 14.48
N ASN A 3 -4.08 -10.33 15.18
CA ASN A 3 -3.75 -9.76 16.49
C ASN A 3 -2.90 -8.48 16.38
N SER A 4 -2.23 -8.27 15.24
CA SER A 4 -1.41 -7.06 15.01
C SER A 4 -1.30 -6.71 13.53
N GLU A 5 -1.00 -5.44 13.23
CA GLU A 5 -0.76 -4.98 11.85
C GLU A 5 0.44 -5.72 11.23
N ARG A 6 1.43 -6.07 12.05
CA ARG A 6 2.58 -6.86 11.61
C ARG A 6 2.20 -8.29 11.21
N GLU A 7 1.32 -8.94 11.96
CA GLU A 7 0.80 -10.27 11.61
C GLU A 7 0.03 -10.24 10.28
N MET A 8 -0.81 -9.21 10.10
CA MET A 8 -1.55 -8.99 8.87
C MET A 8 -0.62 -8.77 7.67
N GLN A 9 0.39 -7.91 7.82
CA GLN A 9 1.40 -7.64 6.79
C GLN A 9 2.21 -8.89 6.41
N ASN A 10 2.66 -9.66 7.40
CA ASN A 10 3.37 -10.92 7.16
C ASN A 10 2.51 -11.90 6.34
N THR A 11 1.25 -12.06 6.72
CA THR A 11 0.29 -12.94 6.03
C THR A 11 0.09 -12.46 4.60
N PHE A 12 -0.17 -11.17 4.41
CA PHE A 12 -0.36 -10.59 3.08
C PHE A 12 0.86 -10.77 2.18
N VAL A 13 2.07 -10.48 2.67
CA VAL A 13 3.31 -10.65 1.92
C VAL A 13 3.54 -12.12 1.54
N SER A 14 3.24 -13.05 2.46
CA SER A 14 3.33 -14.49 2.19
C SER A 14 2.42 -14.89 1.03
N LEU A 15 1.14 -14.46 1.06
CA LEU A 15 0.17 -14.74 0.01
C LEU A 15 0.51 -14.06 -1.31
N LEU A 16 0.99 -12.81 -1.28
CA LEU A 16 1.43 -12.10 -2.49
C LEU A 16 2.54 -12.86 -3.22
N LYS A 17 3.51 -13.40 -2.47
CA LYS A 17 4.66 -14.17 -3.00
C LYS A 17 4.27 -15.51 -3.61
N GLN A 18 3.10 -16.06 -3.28
CA GLN A 18 2.59 -17.29 -3.91
C GLN A 18 2.09 -17.06 -5.33
N ARG A 19 1.82 -15.82 -5.76
CA ARG A 19 1.42 -15.52 -7.13
C ARG A 19 2.57 -15.79 -8.10
N LYS A 20 2.28 -16.50 -9.20
CA LYS A 20 3.21 -16.66 -10.33
C LYS A 20 3.66 -15.33 -10.94
N THR A 21 2.82 -14.30 -10.86
CA THR A 21 3.09 -12.97 -11.40
C THR A 21 3.64 -12.01 -10.35
N CYS A 22 4.00 -12.47 -9.14
CA CYS A 22 4.53 -11.61 -8.09
C CYS A 22 5.80 -10.89 -8.55
N GLY A 23 5.83 -9.57 -8.38
CA GLY A 23 7.01 -8.74 -8.55
C GLY A 23 7.91 -8.78 -7.33
N LEU A 24 8.89 -7.89 -7.30
CA LEU A 24 9.76 -7.71 -6.13
C LEU A 24 8.98 -7.03 -5.02
N ILE A 25 9.00 -7.61 -3.81
CA ILE A 25 8.28 -7.09 -2.65
C ILE A 25 9.24 -6.37 -1.72
N PHE A 26 8.92 -5.12 -1.41
CA PHE A 26 9.63 -4.30 -0.43
C PHE A 26 8.66 -3.87 0.66
N GLU A 27 9.06 -4.02 1.92
CA GLU A 27 8.25 -3.64 3.07
C GLU A 27 8.74 -2.32 3.67
N GLU A 28 7.83 -1.54 4.25
CA GLU A 28 8.12 -0.28 4.94
C GLU A 28 8.97 0.70 4.11
N VAL A 29 8.61 0.88 2.83
CA VAL A 29 9.34 1.76 1.90
C VAL A 29 9.03 3.21 2.20
N GLY A 30 10.05 4.00 2.50
CA GLY A 30 9.91 5.42 2.83
C GLY A 30 11.08 5.94 3.67
N ASN A 31 11.17 7.27 3.81
CA ASN A 31 12.11 7.88 4.74
C ASN A 31 11.55 9.19 5.31
N ARG A 32 12.19 9.71 6.38
CA ARG A 32 11.75 10.94 7.05
C ARG A 32 11.74 12.19 6.16
N ASN A 33 12.53 12.23 5.10
CA ASN A 33 12.60 13.39 4.20
C ASN A 33 11.34 13.50 3.32
N TYR A 34 10.65 12.38 3.06
CA TYR A 34 9.46 12.36 2.21
C TYR A 34 8.14 12.21 2.99
N PHE A 35 8.18 12.16 4.32
CA PHE A 35 7.01 12.14 5.22
C PHE A 35 5.97 11.03 4.95
N PHE A 36 6.38 9.94 4.30
CA PHE A 36 5.55 8.74 4.15
C PHE A 36 6.39 7.49 4.41
N ARG A 37 5.68 6.39 4.70
CA ARG A 37 6.23 5.05 4.75
C ARG A 37 5.10 4.10 4.38
N THR A 38 5.18 3.53 3.19
CA THR A 38 4.17 2.59 2.70
C THR A 38 4.49 1.20 3.20
N ASP A 39 3.47 0.51 3.69
CA ASP A 39 3.63 -0.77 4.36
C ASP A 39 4.23 -1.85 3.44
N VAL A 40 3.70 -1.98 2.22
CA VAL A 40 4.22 -2.91 1.22
C VAL A 40 4.20 -2.25 -0.17
N VAL A 41 5.31 -2.38 -0.89
CA VAL A 41 5.44 -1.99 -2.29
C VAL A 41 5.76 -3.24 -3.11
N GLU A 42 4.99 -3.46 -4.18
CA GLU A 42 5.30 -4.44 -5.21
C GLU A 42 5.82 -3.74 -6.45
N TYR A 43 7.07 -4.01 -6.80
CA TYR A 43 7.69 -3.59 -8.04
C TYR A 43 7.50 -4.70 -9.09
N LYS A 44 6.45 -4.59 -9.92
CA LYS A 44 6.17 -5.56 -11.01
C LYS A 44 7.08 -5.32 -12.20
N SER A 45 7.23 -4.06 -12.59
CA SER A 45 8.05 -3.61 -13.72
C SER A 45 8.36 -2.12 -13.59
N SER A 46 9.14 -1.57 -14.52
CA SER A 46 9.38 -0.12 -14.59
C SER A 46 8.10 0.71 -14.82
N LEU A 47 7.06 0.09 -15.35
CA LEU A 47 5.76 0.70 -15.68
C LEU A 47 4.64 0.31 -14.71
N GLU A 48 4.91 -0.53 -13.72
CA GLU A 48 3.90 -0.96 -12.76
C GLU A 48 4.51 -1.15 -11.36
N ILE A 49 4.31 -0.16 -10.52
CA ILE A 49 4.63 -0.13 -9.10
C ILE A 49 3.32 -0.05 -8.33
N ILE A 50 3.11 -0.99 -7.42
CA ILE A 50 1.88 -1.09 -6.65
C ILE A 50 2.16 -0.78 -5.19
N GLY A 51 1.46 0.19 -4.63
CA GLY A 51 1.50 0.52 -3.21
C GLY A 51 0.36 -0.16 -2.47
N TYR A 52 0.66 -0.76 -1.33
CA TYR A 52 -0.31 -1.35 -0.42
C TYR A 52 -0.17 -0.72 0.96
N GLU A 53 -1.26 -0.16 1.46
CA GLU A 53 -1.38 0.29 2.85
C GLU A 53 -2.30 -0.68 3.59
N LEU A 54 -1.86 -1.20 4.72
CA LEU A 54 -2.61 -2.20 5.49
C LEU A 54 -3.15 -1.57 6.77
N LYS A 55 -4.37 -1.96 7.15
CA LYS A 55 -4.93 -1.45 8.40
C LYS A 55 -5.91 -2.39 9.06
N LEU A 56 -5.72 -2.64 10.36
CA LEU A 56 -6.70 -3.35 11.18
C LEU A 56 -7.82 -2.43 11.70
N SER A 57 -7.51 -1.16 11.94
CA SER A 57 -8.43 -0.18 12.52
C SER A 57 -7.97 1.25 12.24
N ASN A 58 -8.77 2.26 12.55
CA ASN A 58 -8.47 3.66 12.20
C ASN A 58 -8.38 3.88 10.68
N PHE A 59 -9.46 3.52 9.98
CA PHE A 59 -9.57 3.60 8.52
C PHE A 59 -9.44 5.02 7.96
N LYS A 60 -9.77 6.05 8.76
CA LYS A 60 -9.55 7.45 8.36
C LYS A 60 -8.07 7.69 8.04
N LYS A 61 -7.17 7.23 8.92
CA LYS A 61 -5.73 7.43 8.74
C LYS A 61 -5.20 6.71 7.51
N VAL A 62 -5.59 5.47 7.26
CA VAL A 62 -5.10 4.71 6.09
C VAL A 62 -5.61 5.31 4.78
N ILE A 63 -6.85 5.81 4.76
CA ILE A 63 -7.40 6.52 3.59
C ILE A 63 -6.62 7.81 3.34
N GLU A 64 -6.38 8.63 4.36
CA GLU A 64 -5.59 9.86 4.23
C GLU A 64 -4.14 9.60 3.78
N GLN A 65 -3.51 8.56 4.30
CA GLN A 65 -2.17 8.15 3.87
C GLN A 65 -2.17 7.71 2.41
N SER A 66 -3.13 6.87 2.02
CA SER A 66 -3.27 6.40 0.64
C SER A 66 -3.45 7.58 -0.32
N ILE A 67 -4.30 8.55 0.02
CA ILE A 67 -4.51 9.76 -0.79
C ILE A 67 -3.21 10.54 -1.00
N LYS A 68 -2.41 10.70 0.05
CA LYS A 68 -1.14 11.45 -0.02
C LYS A 68 -0.10 10.75 -0.88
N THR A 69 -0.12 9.43 -0.95
CA THR A 69 0.86 8.62 -1.69
C THR A 69 0.35 8.13 -3.04
N LEU A 70 -0.89 8.45 -3.42
CA LEU A 70 -1.51 8.04 -4.69
C LEU A 70 -0.60 8.32 -5.90
N SER A 71 -0.02 9.52 -5.97
CA SER A 71 0.82 9.95 -7.11
C SER A 71 2.18 9.24 -7.22
N LEU A 72 2.52 8.37 -6.26
CA LEU A 72 3.77 7.61 -6.25
C LEU A 72 3.65 6.23 -6.89
N TYR A 73 2.42 5.72 -7.04
CA TYR A 73 2.17 4.34 -7.46
C TYR A 73 1.31 4.28 -8.72
N ASP A 74 1.51 3.26 -9.55
CA ASP A 74 0.63 3.03 -10.70
C ASP A 74 -0.72 2.50 -10.23
N LYS A 75 -0.70 1.67 -9.18
CA LYS A 75 -1.91 1.20 -8.48
C LYS A 75 -1.74 1.35 -6.99
N SER A 76 -2.81 1.72 -6.29
CA SER A 76 -2.81 1.83 -4.84
C SER A 76 -3.96 1.01 -4.28
N TYR A 77 -3.65 0.16 -3.30
CA TYR A 77 -4.62 -0.67 -2.61
C TYR A 77 -4.59 -0.42 -1.11
N ILE A 78 -5.77 -0.36 -0.51
CA ILE A 78 -5.92 -0.52 0.93
C ILE A 78 -6.28 -1.98 1.20
N VAL A 79 -5.55 -2.61 2.11
CA VAL A 79 -5.83 -3.98 2.56
C VAL A 79 -6.47 -3.90 3.95
N ILE A 80 -7.63 -4.52 4.09
CA ILE A 80 -8.37 -4.62 5.36
C ILE A 80 -8.69 -6.10 5.66
N PRO A 81 -8.92 -6.46 6.93
CA PRO A 81 -9.41 -7.79 7.28
C PRO A 81 -10.72 -8.13 6.56
N ASP A 82 -10.86 -9.39 6.14
CA ASP A 82 -12.10 -9.95 5.62
C ASP A 82 -13.03 -10.36 6.79
N ASP A 83 -13.51 -9.35 7.51
CA ASP A 83 -14.53 -9.52 8.53
C ASP A 83 -15.57 -8.40 8.44
N LYS A 84 -16.79 -8.70 8.87
CA LYS A 84 -17.92 -7.76 8.77
C LYS A 84 -17.65 -6.42 9.45
N TYR A 85 -16.99 -6.43 10.60
CA TYR A 85 -16.71 -5.21 11.37
C TYR A 85 -15.74 -4.28 10.61
N SER A 86 -14.65 -4.84 10.12
CA SER A 86 -13.64 -4.12 9.33
C SER A 86 -14.24 -3.58 8.03
N PHE A 87 -15.01 -4.42 7.33
CA PHE A 87 -15.69 -4.06 6.09
C PHE A 87 -16.64 -2.87 6.28
N ASP A 88 -17.63 -3.01 7.18
CA ASP A 88 -18.68 -2.00 7.38
C ASP A 88 -18.08 -0.65 7.81
N ASN A 89 -17.11 -0.68 8.73
CA ASN A 89 -16.47 0.53 9.23
C ASN A 89 -15.56 1.20 8.19
N PHE A 90 -14.86 0.41 7.38
CA PHE A 90 -14.01 0.94 6.32
C PHE A 90 -14.87 1.67 5.27
N PHE A 91 -15.91 1.02 4.73
CA PHE A 91 -16.77 1.64 3.71
C PHE A 91 -17.53 2.84 4.24
N LYS A 92 -18.08 2.77 5.46
CA LYS A 92 -18.69 3.94 6.12
C LYS A 92 -17.72 5.12 6.28
N THR A 93 -16.43 4.85 6.44
CA THR A 93 -15.40 5.90 6.51
C THR A 93 -15.03 6.40 5.13
N LEU A 94 -14.88 5.50 4.16
CA LEU A 94 -14.54 5.81 2.78
C LEU A 94 -15.61 6.67 2.10
N ASP A 95 -16.89 6.44 2.40
CA ASP A 95 -18.02 7.19 1.83
C ASP A 95 -18.00 8.69 2.14
N LYS A 96 -17.22 9.12 3.14
CA LYS A 96 -17.02 10.54 3.47
C LYS A 96 -16.08 11.25 2.50
N TYR A 97 -15.39 10.51 1.62
CA TYR A 97 -14.42 11.06 0.67
C TYR A 97 -15.04 11.18 -0.74
N PRO A 98 -14.62 12.19 -1.53
CA PRO A 98 -15.10 12.38 -2.90
C PRO A 98 -14.95 11.14 -3.80
N GLU A 99 -15.91 10.92 -4.71
CA GLU A 99 -15.92 9.76 -5.61
C GLU A 99 -14.64 9.63 -6.44
N LYS A 100 -14.13 10.75 -6.97
CA LYS A 100 -12.86 10.78 -7.73
C LYS A 100 -11.67 10.17 -6.98
N ILE A 101 -11.68 10.24 -5.65
CA ILE A 101 -10.64 9.68 -4.80
C ILE A 101 -10.90 8.19 -4.60
N LYS A 102 -12.15 7.84 -4.29
CA LYS A 102 -12.56 6.47 -4.06
C LYS A 102 -12.22 5.61 -5.28
N GLU A 103 -12.51 6.05 -6.49
CA GLU A 103 -12.24 5.33 -7.75
C GLU A 103 -10.76 4.97 -7.96
N LYS A 104 -9.83 5.81 -7.48
CA LYS A 104 -8.39 5.58 -7.64
C LYS A 104 -7.83 4.50 -6.72
N ILE A 105 -8.49 4.25 -5.59
CA ILE A 105 -8.02 3.34 -4.55
C ILE A 105 -8.73 1.99 -4.68
N GLY A 106 -7.94 0.94 -4.88
CA GLY A 106 -8.42 -0.44 -4.80
C GLY A 106 -8.56 -0.90 -3.35
N VAL A 107 -9.39 -1.92 -3.13
CA VAL A 107 -9.64 -2.51 -1.81
C VAL A 107 -9.42 -4.00 -1.89
N ILE A 108 -8.58 -4.52 -0.99
CA ILE A 108 -8.32 -5.95 -0.82
C ILE A 108 -8.84 -6.37 0.54
N LEU A 109 -9.63 -7.44 0.56
CA LEU A 109 -10.04 -8.13 1.77
C LEU A 109 -9.04 -9.27 2.01
N LEU A 110 -8.55 -9.38 3.23
CA LEU A 110 -7.53 -10.34 3.62
C LEU A 110 -8.02 -11.20 4.78
N ASP A 111 -7.96 -12.50 4.59
CA ASP A 111 -8.05 -13.47 5.69
C ASP A 111 -6.69 -14.17 5.90
N ARG A 112 -6.63 -15.17 6.79
CA ARG A 112 -5.38 -15.86 7.11
C ARG A 112 -4.86 -16.76 5.98
N GLU A 113 -5.71 -17.16 5.05
CA GLU A 113 -5.46 -18.19 4.04
C GLU A 113 -5.40 -17.63 2.62
N LYS A 114 -6.10 -16.53 2.35
CA LYS A 114 -6.23 -15.90 1.04
C LYS A 114 -6.50 -14.41 1.17
N TYR A 115 -6.38 -13.73 0.04
CA TYR A 115 -6.90 -12.38 -0.13
C TYR A 115 -7.78 -12.32 -1.38
N LYS A 116 -8.73 -11.38 -1.37
CA LYS A 116 -9.64 -11.12 -2.48
C LYS A 116 -9.59 -9.64 -2.83
N ILE A 117 -9.45 -9.32 -4.11
CA ILE A 117 -9.66 -7.96 -4.61
C ILE A 117 -11.16 -7.71 -4.60
N PHE A 118 -11.63 -6.87 -3.69
CA PHE A 118 -13.03 -6.46 -3.61
C PHE A 118 -13.33 -5.30 -4.55
N LYS A 119 -12.40 -4.33 -4.60
CA LYS A 119 -12.43 -3.21 -5.53
C LYS A 119 -11.10 -3.12 -6.26
N ILE A 120 -11.16 -3.14 -7.59
CA ILE A 120 -9.96 -2.97 -8.43
C ILE A 120 -9.56 -1.49 -8.40
N ALA A 121 -8.26 -1.22 -8.23
CA ALA A 121 -7.73 0.14 -8.38
C ALA A 121 -7.89 0.61 -9.84
N SER A 122 -8.07 1.92 -10.07
CA SER A 122 -8.25 2.46 -11.43
C SER A 122 -7.22 1.90 -12.41
N LYS A 123 -7.66 1.65 -13.65
CA LYS A 123 -6.81 1.14 -14.73
C LYS A 123 -5.80 2.19 -15.19
N GLU A 124 -6.11 3.47 -14.95
CA GLU A 124 -5.18 4.57 -15.19
C GLU A 124 -4.16 4.64 -14.06
N SER A 125 -2.88 4.71 -14.41
CA SER A 125 -1.81 4.89 -13.44
C SER A 125 -2.09 6.11 -12.56
N ASN A 126 -1.98 5.94 -11.24
CA ASN A 126 -2.06 7.09 -10.34
C ASN A 126 -0.77 7.95 -10.38
N ARG A 127 0.35 7.44 -10.91
CA ARG A 127 1.60 8.21 -11.03
C ARG A 127 1.50 9.38 -11.99
N GLU A 128 1.99 10.53 -11.54
CA GLU A 128 2.10 11.73 -12.34
C GLU A 128 3.37 11.69 -13.21
N TYR A 129 3.30 11.06 -14.39
CA TYR A 129 4.47 10.88 -15.28
C TYR A 129 5.17 12.18 -15.72
N ASN A 130 4.47 13.32 -15.66
CA ASN A 130 5.05 14.64 -15.95
C ASN A 130 5.94 15.15 -14.79
N ASN A 131 5.76 14.62 -13.58
CA ASN A 131 6.55 14.96 -12.41
C ASN A 131 7.70 13.95 -12.22
N ARG A 132 8.85 14.24 -12.85
CA ARG A 132 10.04 13.37 -12.82
C ARG A 132 10.47 12.96 -11.40
N TYR A 133 10.30 13.85 -10.42
CA TYR A 133 10.66 13.59 -9.04
C TYR A 133 9.77 12.51 -8.42
N LEU A 134 8.44 12.63 -8.52
CA LEU A 134 7.51 11.65 -7.96
C LEU A 134 7.61 10.29 -8.66
N VAL A 135 7.85 10.29 -9.97
CA VAL A 135 7.93 9.07 -10.79
C VAL A 135 9.11 8.17 -10.44
N ALA A 136 10.25 8.77 -10.09
CA ALA A 136 11.47 8.04 -9.74
C ALA A 136 11.58 7.75 -8.24
N LEU A 137 10.79 8.42 -7.40
CA LEU A 137 10.97 8.43 -5.95
C LEU A 137 10.99 7.03 -5.32
N ILE A 138 10.02 6.18 -5.67
CA ILE A 138 9.93 4.84 -5.09
C ILE A 138 11.12 3.98 -5.50
N GLN A 139 11.52 4.04 -6.77
CA GLN A 139 12.68 3.33 -7.30
C GLN A 139 13.96 3.81 -6.60
N ASP A 140 14.13 5.12 -6.46
CA ASP A 140 15.29 5.71 -5.79
C ASP A 140 15.36 5.30 -4.33
N LEU A 141 14.24 5.28 -3.60
CA LEU A 141 14.19 4.81 -2.23
C LEU A 141 14.57 3.32 -2.11
N ILE A 142 14.09 2.49 -3.03
CA ILE A 142 14.44 1.06 -3.09
C ILE A 142 15.93 0.88 -3.38
N ILE A 143 16.46 1.51 -4.43
CA ILE A 143 17.88 1.40 -4.84
C ILE A 143 18.81 1.88 -3.73
N ARG A 144 18.44 2.97 -3.05
CA ARG A 144 19.19 3.50 -1.91
C ARG A 144 19.01 2.67 -0.65
N GLY A 145 18.12 1.68 -0.61
CA GLY A 145 17.93 0.80 0.55
C GLY A 145 17.07 1.38 1.68
N TYR A 146 16.19 2.34 1.40
CA TYR A 146 15.21 2.90 2.35
C TYR A 146 13.93 2.05 2.43
N HIS A 147 14.11 0.80 2.83
CA HIS A 147 13.04 -0.16 3.08
C HIS A 147 13.44 -1.09 4.23
N LYS A 148 12.50 -1.89 4.75
CA LYS A 148 12.66 -2.69 5.98
C LYS A 148 13.97 -3.48 6.04
N GLU A 149 14.36 -4.11 4.94
CA GLU A 149 15.56 -4.94 4.86
C GLU A 149 16.78 -4.28 4.18
N GLY A 150 16.68 -3.03 3.75
CA GLY A 150 17.75 -2.35 3.03
C GLY A 150 18.94 -1.94 3.91
N ILE A 151 20.03 -1.48 3.30
CA ILE A 151 21.25 -1.05 4.01
C ILE A 151 21.02 0.30 4.72
N ASN A 152 20.33 1.23 4.06
CA ASN A 152 20.05 2.57 4.58
C ASN A 152 18.67 2.61 5.24
N ARG A 153 18.49 1.86 6.34
CA ARG A 153 17.25 1.88 7.12
C ARG A 153 17.11 3.21 7.88
N CYS A 154 15.88 3.67 8.08
CA CYS A 154 15.62 4.80 8.96
C CYS A 154 16.03 4.42 10.40
N LYS A 155 17.12 5.02 10.91
CA LYS A 155 17.49 4.90 12.31
C LYS A 155 16.52 5.71 13.16
N ASN A 156 15.71 5.04 13.97
CA ASN A 156 14.89 5.71 14.97
C ASN A 156 15.78 6.06 16.16
N TYR A 157 16.13 7.33 16.27
CA TYR A 157 16.57 7.90 17.55
C TYR A 157 15.29 8.11 18.37
N LYS A 158 14.98 7.13 19.22
CA LYS A 158 14.02 7.33 20.32
C LYS A 158 14.70 8.14 21.40
#